data_AF-A0A3C0IMX3-F1
#
_entry.id   AF-A0A3C0IMX3-F1
#
_cell.length_a   1.000
_cell.length_b   1.000
_cell.length_c   1.000
_cell.angle_alpha   90.00
_cell.angle_beta   90.00
_cell.angle_gamma   90.00
#
_symmetry.space_group_name_H-M   'P 1'
#
loop_
_entity.id
_entity.type
_entity.pdbx_description
1 polymer ?
#
loop_
_entity_poly.entity_id
_entity_poly.type
_entity_poly.pdbx_seq_one_letter_code
_entity_poly.pdbx_strand_id
1 'polypeptide(L)'
;SDCKAILHQHASSIAAFIYEPLVQGAGGMNMYDAHLLNELLNTAKLLDIICIADEVMTGFGRTGMFFASEHMHKKPDIICLSKGLTGGTMALGVTAVTQYIYDAFVSSDALKTFFHGHS
;
A
#
# COMPACT_ATOMS: atom_id res chain seq x y z
N SER A 1 -14.37 -8.36 12.26
CA SER A 1 -15.52 -7.49 12.60
C SER A 1 -15.06 -6.07 12.88
N ASP A 2 -14.02 -5.89 13.69
CA ASP A 2 -13.74 -4.58 14.32
C ASP A 2 -13.07 -3.58 13.37
N CYS A 3 -12.12 -4.03 12.53
CA CYS A 3 -11.49 -3.15 11.54
C CYS A 3 -12.50 -2.55 10.55
N LYS A 4 -13.46 -3.34 10.06
CA LYS A 4 -14.51 -2.82 9.16
C LYS A 4 -15.39 -1.78 9.87
N ALA A 5 -15.72 -2.01 11.15
CA ALA A 5 -16.49 -1.05 11.93
C ALA A 5 -15.73 0.28 12.09
N ILE A 6 -14.43 0.23 12.36
CA ILE A 6 -13.56 1.42 12.43
C ILE A 6 -13.53 2.16 11.10
N LEU A 7 -13.35 1.46 9.98
CA LEU A 7 -13.35 2.05 8.64
C LEU A 7 -14.67 2.81 8.38
N HIS A 8 -15.82 2.22 8.72
CA HIS A 8 -17.11 2.87 8.56
C HIS A 8 -17.31 4.06 9.50
N GLN A 9 -16.96 3.90 10.79
CA GLN A 9 -17.17 4.94 11.80
C GLN A 9 -16.33 6.19 11.54
N HIS A 10 -15.14 6.01 10.97
CA HIS A 10 -14.14 7.08 10.81
C HIS A 10 -13.81 7.40 9.36
N ALA A 11 -14.61 6.93 8.39
CA ALA A 11 -14.34 7.03 6.95
C ALA A 11 -13.87 8.42 6.51
N SER A 12 -14.57 9.48 6.93
CA SER A 12 -14.26 10.87 6.54
C SER A 12 -12.97 11.44 7.16
N SER A 13 -12.35 10.73 8.10
CA SER A 13 -11.13 11.15 8.80
C SER A 13 -9.93 10.25 8.53
N ILE A 14 -10.14 9.11 7.86
CA ILE A 14 -9.08 8.17 7.50
C ILE A 14 -8.59 8.51 6.09
N ALA A 15 -7.32 8.88 5.98
CA ALA A 15 -6.69 9.12 4.68
C ALA A 15 -6.32 7.81 3.96
N ALA A 16 -5.77 6.84 4.70
CA ALA A 16 -5.23 5.63 4.11
C ALA A 16 -5.30 4.42 5.07
N PHE A 17 -5.27 3.23 4.47
CA PHE A 17 -5.10 1.94 5.12
C PHE A 17 -3.81 1.29 4.61
N ILE A 18 -2.84 1.09 5.50
CA ILE A 18 -1.54 0.46 5.20
C ILE A 18 -1.45 -0.95 5.76
N TYR A 19 -0.85 -1.87 4.99
CA TYR A 19 -0.76 -3.28 5.35
C TYR A 19 0.44 -3.99 4.69
N GLU A 20 0.98 -5.02 5.34
CA GLU A 20 1.96 -5.96 4.76
C GLU A 20 1.21 -7.16 4.16
N PRO A 21 1.13 -7.33 2.83
CA PRO A 21 0.29 -8.35 2.19
C PRO A 21 0.77 -9.78 2.46
N LEU A 22 -0.15 -10.64 2.90
CA LEU A 22 0.01 -12.06 3.23
C LEU A 22 0.93 -12.39 4.41
N VAL A 23 1.99 -11.61 4.64
CA VAL A 23 2.98 -11.88 5.69
C VAL A 23 3.37 -10.60 6.41
N GLN A 24 3.06 -10.51 7.71
CA GLN A 24 3.58 -9.46 8.58
C GLN A 24 4.93 -9.89 9.11
N GLY A 25 6.01 -9.32 8.58
CA GLY A 25 7.36 -9.84 8.77
C GLY A 25 7.91 -9.59 10.16
N ALA A 26 8.18 -8.32 10.46
CA ALA A 26 8.77 -7.91 11.73
C ALA A 26 7.84 -8.14 12.93
N GLY A 27 6.53 -8.24 12.69
CA GLY A 27 5.51 -8.55 13.69
C GLY A 27 5.45 -10.02 14.13
N GLY A 28 6.37 -10.87 13.67
CA GLY A 28 6.47 -12.28 14.07
C GLY A 28 6.22 -13.29 12.96
N MET A 29 6.41 -12.91 11.69
CA MET A 29 6.12 -13.75 10.53
C MET A 29 4.67 -14.25 10.51
N ASN A 30 3.73 -13.38 10.84
CA ASN A 30 2.31 -13.73 10.87
C ASN A 30 1.79 -13.86 9.43
N MET A 31 1.56 -15.10 9.00
CA MET A 31 1.04 -15.41 7.68
C MET A 31 -0.48 -15.51 7.73
N TYR A 32 -1.15 -14.97 6.72
CA TYR A 32 -2.61 -15.00 6.63
C TYR A 32 -3.06 -15.12 5.17
N ASP A 33 -4.29 -15.61 5.00
CA ASP A 33 -4.89 -15.80 3.67
C ASP A 33 -5.42 -14.47 3.09
N ALA A 34 -5.37 -14.35 1.76
CA ALA A 34 -5.77 -13.14 1.05
C ALA A 34 -7.26 -12.79 1.22
N HIS A 35 -8.14 -13.74 1.54
CA HIS A 35 -9.58 -13.53 1.60
C HIS A 35 -9.98 -12.42 2.57
N LEU A 36 -9.49 -12.47 3.81
CA LEU A 36 -9.86 -11.49 4.83
C LEU A 36 -9.36 -10.08 4.48
N LEU A 37 -8.14 -9.99 3.95
CA LEU A 37 -7.59 -8.72 3.52
C LEU A 37 -8.34 -8.17 2.30
N ASN A 38 -8.69 -9.00 1.31
CA ASN A 38 -9.49 -8.58 0.16
C ASN A 38 -10.82 -7.93 0.59
N GLU A 39 -11.49 -8.50 1.59
CA GLU A 39 -12.72 -7.90 2.12
C GLU A 39 -12.48 -6.53 2.76
N LEU A 40 -11.41 -6.38 3.54
CA LEU A 40 -11.03 -5.10 4.16
C LEU A 40 -10.67 -4.05 3.10
N LEU A 41 -9.86 -4.42 2.11
CA LEU A 41 -9.47 -3.54 1.01
C LEU A 41 -10.66 -3.13 0.16
N ASN A 42 -11.63 -4.03 -0.05
CA ASN A 42 -12.86 -3.70 -0.73
C ASN A 42 -13.67 -2.66 0.06
N THR A 43 -13.81 -2.83 1.38
CA THR A 43 -14.47 -1.84 2.24
C THR A 43 -13.74 -0.50 2.23
N ALA A 44 -12.41 -0.49 2.37
CA ALA A 44 -11.61 0.73 2.36
C ALA A 44 -11.78 1.50 1.04
N LYS A 45 -11.68 0.81 -0.10
CA LYS A 45 -11.87 1.44 -1.42
C LYS A 45 -13.29 1.95 -1.65
N LEU A 46 -14.32 1.29 -1.11
CA LEU A 46 -15.70 1.79 -1.18
C LEU A 46 -15.93 3.05 -0.36
N LEU A 47 -15.04 3.36 0.58
CA LEU A 47 -15.08 4.53 1.44
C LEU A 47 -14.07 5.61 1.01
N ASP A 48 -13.53 5.52 -0.22
CA ASP A 48 -12.51 6.41 -0.77
C ASP A 48 -11.22 6.50 0.07
N ILE A 49 -10.90 5.44 0.81
CA ILE A 49 -9.67 5.33 1.62
C ILE A 49 -8.55 4.74 0.75
N ILE A 50 -7.39 5.41 0.71
CA ILE A 50 -6.21 4.99 -0.07
C ILE A 50 -5.63 3.69 0.52
N CYS A 51 -5.42 2.66 -0.30
CA CYS A 51 -4.81 1.41 0.14
C CYS A 51 -3.30 1.39 -0.17
N ILE A 52 -2.46 1.21 0.85
CA ILE A 52 -1.00 1.17 0.74
C ILE A 52 -0.49 -0.25 1.05
N ALA A 53 0.08 -0.93 0.06
CA ALA A 53 0.75 -2.20 0.28
C ALA A 53 2.22 -1.98 0.63
N ASP A 54 2.63 -2.38 1.84
CA ASP A 54 4.05 -2.47 2.22
C ASP A 54 4.64 -3.80 1.73
N GLU A 55 5.23 -3.77 0.54
CA GLU A 55 5.88 -4.92 -0.09
C GLU A 55 7.40 -4.90 0.06
N VAL A 56 7.91 -4.16 1.04
CA VAL A 56 9.35 -4.12 1.34
C VAL A 56 9.88 -5.52 1.64
N MET A 57 9.11 -6.37 2.34
CA MET A 57 9.52 -7.75 2.66
C MET A 57 9.00 -8.76 1.64
N THR A 58 7.76 -8.58 1.19
CA THR A 58 6.98 -9.60 0.46
C THR A 58 7.13 -9.50 -1.06
N GLY A 59 7.63 -8.38 -1.59
CA GLY A 59 7.89 -8.21 -3.01
C GLY A 59 9.06 -9.07 -3.53
N PHE A 60 9.21 -9.07 -4.85
CA PHE A 60 10.26 -9.77 -5.61
C PHE A 60 10.31 -11.28 -5.35
N GLY A 61 9.15 -11.95 -5.42
CA GLY A 61 9.08 -13.41 -5.42
C GLY A 61 8.94 -14.09 -4.07
N ARG A 62 8.94 -13.34 -2.95
CA ARG A 62 8.98 -13.93 -1.60
C ARG A 62 7.79 -14.82 -1.28
N THR A 63 6.63 -14.55 -1.89
CA THR A 63 5.36 -15.26 -1.69
C THR A 63 4.95 -16.11 -2.89
N GLY A 64 5.88 -16.39 -3.83
CA GLY A 64 5.64 -17.19 -5.03
C GLY A 64 5.09 -16.42 -6.24
N MET A 65 4.65 -15.17 -6.04
CA MET A 65 4.35 -14.20 -7.10
C MET A 65 5.38 -13.06 -7.08
N PHE A 66 5.46 -12.27 -8.15
CA PHE A 66 6.43 -11.17 -8.19
C PHE A 66 6.12 -10.15 -7.08
N PHE A 67 4.84 -9.81 -6.91
CA PHE A 67 4.33 -9.09 -5.73
C PHE A 67 3.30 -9.93 -4.98
N ALA A 68 3.27 -9.87 -3.65
CA ALA A 68 2.24 -10.51 -2.85
C ALA A 68 0.84 -9.96 -3.19
N SER A 69 0.75 -8.71 -3.65
CA SER A 69 -0.49 -8.12 -4.15
C SER A 69 -1.07 -8.76 -5.40
N GLU A 70 -0.33 -9.64 -6.07
CA GLU A 70 -0.87 -10.43 -7.18
C GLU A 70 -1.86 -11.48 -6.71
N HIS A 71 -1.73 -11.99 -5.49
CA HIS A 71 -2.68 -12.92 -4.87
C HIS A 71 -4.02 -12.26 -4.49
N MET A 72 -4.08 -10.93 -4.50
CA MET A 72 -5.26 -10.17 -4.13
C MET A 72 -6.05 -9.69 -5.35
N HIS A 73 -7.38 -9.61 -5.20
CA HIS A 73 -8.28 -9.09 -6.24
C HIS A 73 -8.28 -7.56 -6.27
N LYS A 74 -8.14 -6.93 -5.10
CA LYS A 74 -8.07 -5.47 -4.99
C LYS A 74 -6.61 -5.04 -4.99
N LYS A 75 -6.21 -4.29 -6.01
CA LYS A 75 -4.84 -3.77 -6.14
C LYS A 75 -4.64 -2.54 -5.25
N PRO A 76 -3.44 -2.36 -4.67
CA PRO A 76 -3.12 -1.18 -3.88
C PRO A 76 -3.13 0.08 -4.74
N ASP A 77 -3.36 1.22 -4.09
CA ASP A 77 -3.22 2.54 -4.71
C ASP A 77 -1.78 3.05 -4.62
N ILE A 78 -1.05 2.60 -3.59
CA ILE A 78 0.37 2.88 -3.37
C ILE A 78 1.08 1.56 -2.99
N ILE A 79 2.29 1.33 -3.51
CA ILE A 79 3.14 0.22 -3.13
C ILE A 79 4.52 0.71 -2.67
N CYS A 80 4.98 0.19 -1.52
CA CYS A 80 6.31 0.45 -0.99
C CYS A 80 7.24 -0.74 -1.29
N LEU A 81 8.39 -0.48 -1.91
CA LEU A 81 9.34 -1.49 -2.37
C LEU A 81 10.75 -1.18 -1.86
N SER A 82 11.49 -2.20 -1.46
CA SER A 82 12.92 -2.12 -1.09
C SER A 82 13.50 -3.54 -1.06
N LYS A 83 14.51 -3.81 -0.24
CA LYS A 83 15.15 -5.12 0.00
C LYS A 83 15.42 -5.92 -1.27
N GLY A 84 14.49 -6.80 -1.65
CA GLY A 84 14.56 -7.61 -2.87
C GLY A 84 14.76 -6.79 -4.15
N LEU A 85 14.36 -5.50 -4.14
CA LEU A 85 14.51 -4.55 -5.24
C LEU A 85 15.93 -4.48 -5.80
N THR A 86 16.94 -4.48 -4.93
CA THR A 86 18.36 -4.41 -5.33
C THR A 86 19.10 -5.72 -5.08
N GLY A 87 18.40 -6.78 -4.66
CA GLY A 87 19.02 -8.02 -4.19
C GLY A 87 20.00 -7.80 -3.03
N GLY A 88 19.88 -6.71 -2.26
CA GLY A 88 20.81 -6.36 -1.18
C GLY A 88 22.14 -5.75 -1.62
N THR A 89 22.31 -5.42 -2.91
CA THR A 89 23.55 -4.82 -3.43
C THR A 89 23.73 -3.35 -3.08
N MET A 90 22.63 -2.61 -2.91
CA MET A 90 22.64 -1.22 -2.47
C MET A 90 21.34 -0.85 -1.74
N ALA A 91 21.39 0.19 -0.92
CA ALA A 91 20.19 0.76 -0.31
C ALA A 91 19.36 1.50 -1.36
N LEU A 92 18.11 1.07 -1.54
CA LEU A 92 17.13 1.73 -2.41
C LEU A 92 15.72 1.43 -1.90
N GLY A 93 14.87 2.45 -1.91
CA GLY A 93 13.44 2.35 -1.68
C GLY A 93 12.68 3.02 -2.82
N VAL A 94 11.53 2.47 -3.18
CA VAL A 94 10.63 3.03 -4.19
C VAL A 94 9.22 3.03 -3.62
N THR A 95 8.56 4.18 -3.66
CA THR A 95 7.13 4.31 -3.42
C THR A 95 6.47 4.61 -4.76
N ALA A 96 5.72 3.65 -5.30
CA ALA A 96 5.00 3.82 -6.55
C ALA A 96 3.51 4.05 -6.25
N VAL A 97 2.88 4.93 -7.03
CA VAL A 97 1.49 5.33 -6.84
C VAL A 97 0.70 5.14 -8.14
N THR A 98 -0.62 4.99 -8.01
CA THR A 98 -1.54 5.01 -9.15
C THR A 98 -1.59 6.39 -9.82
N GLN A 99 -2.00 6.40 -11.09
CA GLN A 99 -2.08 7.61 -11.90
C GLN A 99 -2.96 8.70 -11.26
N TYR A 100 -4.11 8.33 -10.68
CA TYR A 100 -5.01 9.33 -10.09
C TYR A 100 -4.40 10.04 -8.87
N ILE A 101 -3.56 9.33 -8.09
CA ILE A 101 -2.81 9.94 -6.99
C ILE A 101 -1.77 10.89 -7.59
N TYR A 102 -0.97 10.45 -8.56
CA TYR A 102 0.01 11.30 -9.24
C TYR A 102 -0.63 12.58 -9.81
N ASP A 103 -1.75 12.46 -10.52
CA ASP A 103 -2.47 13.58 -11.13
C ASP A 103 -2.98 14.59 -10.09
N ALA A 104 -3.29 14.15 -8.87
CA ALA A 104 -3.67 15.05 -7.78
C ALA A 104 -2.53 15.96 -7.32
N PHE A 105 -1.27 15.55 -7.54
CA PHE A 105 -0.08 16.35 -7.24
C PHE A 105 0.42 17.17 -8.44
N VAL A 106 0.08 16.76 -9.68
CA VAL A 106 0.50 17.48 -10.89
C VAL A 106 -0.43 18.64 -11.18
N SER A 107 0.10 19.85 -11.06
CA SER A 107 -0.65 21.07 -11.31
C SER A 107 0.24 22.12 -11.96
N SER A 108 -0.31 22.89 -12.91
CA SER A 108 0.35 24.09 -13.46
C SER A 108 0.29 25.28 -12.51
N ASP A 109 -0.55 25.21 -11.47
CA ASP A 109 -0.62 26.20 -10.40
C ASP A 109 0.54 25.99 -9.43
N ALA A 110 1.50 26.93 -9.46
CA ALA A 110 2.68 26.90 -8.61
C ALA A 110 2.35 26.85 -7.11
N LEU A 111 1.19 27.37 -6.67
CA LEU A 111 0.77 27.35 -5.27
C LEU A 111 0.36 25.96 -4.78
N LYS A 112 0.09 25.02 -5.70
CA LYS A 112 -0.19 23.61 -5.39
C LYS A 112 1.07 22.74 -5.38
N THR A 113 2.24 23.32 -5.63
CA THR A 113 3.52 22.62 -5.54
C THR A 113 3.79 22.22 -4.10
N PHE A 114 4.25 20.99 -3.88
CA PHE A 114 4.80 20.57 -2.60
C PHE A 114 6.17 21.25 -2.39
N PHE A 115 6.17 22.48 -1.89
CA PHE A 115 7.39 23.29 -1.70
C PHE A 115 8.45 22.65 -0.78
N HIS A 116 8.07 21.61 -0.01
CA HIS A 116 8.95 20.89 0.91
C HIS A 116 9.33 19.48 0.42
N GLY A 117 9.07 19.16 -0.86
CA GLY A 117 9.57 17.94 -1.48
C GLY A 117 11.07 18.07 -1.74
N HIS A 118 11.90 17.47 -0.88
CA HIS A 118 13.32 17.33 -1.17
C HIS A 118 13.56 16.05 -1.99
N SER A 119 14.37 16.17 -3.04
CA SER A 119 14.91 15.06 -3.84
C SER A 119 15.95 14.26 -3.07
#